data_AF-A0A291REY4-F1
#
_entry.id   AF-A0A291REY4-F1
#
_cell.length_a   1.000
_cell.length_b   1.000
_cell.length_c   1.000
_cell.angle_alpha   90.00
_cell.angle_beta   90.00
_cell.angle_gamma   90.00
#
_symmetry.space_group_name_H-M   'P 1'
#
loop_
_entity.id
_entity.type
_entity.pdbx_description
1 polymer ?
#
loop_
_entity_poly.entity_id
_entity_poly.type
_entity_poly.pdbx_seq_one_letter_code
_entity_poly.pdbx_strand_id
1 'polypeptide(L)'
;MSDKLAHVKVLFHAVTLDGFGARRYVGHHRLDPARTFLHTVVAPALWRAITADDPGYDPLGPPTDAQGTAAVRFFVTFLEAHREFERLAHPHDELWHLLYQPGQEGCFFDDLCAALRADDPDWAGPAPFDAYPPAIHPPPVKAGRPA
;
A
#
# COMPACT_ATOMS: atom_id res chain seq x y z
N MET A 1 -3.76 -11.27 22.78
CA MET A 1 -2.73 -11.08 21.74
C MET A 1 -3.00 -9.73 21.13
N SER A 2 -1.98 -8.93 20.78
CA SER A 2 -2.21 -7.63 20.15
C SER A 2 -2.30 -7.84 18.64
N ASP A 3 -3.39 -7.40 18.01
CA ASP A 3 -3.51 -7.38 16.55
C ASP A 3 -2.33 -6.59 15.95
N LYS A 4 -1.52 -7.26 15.12
CA LYS A 4 -0.35 -6.65 14.50
C LYS A 4 -0.66 -5.78 13.29
N LEU A 5 -1.94 -5.57 12.97
CA LEU A 5 -2.38 -4.68 11.89
C LEU A 5 -3.52 -3.75 12.34
N ALA A 6 -3.70 -3.52 13.63
CA ALA A 6 -4.82 -2.77 14.16
C ALA A 6 -4.91 -1.35 13.55
N HIS A 7 -3.82 -0.60 13.56
CA HIS A 7 -3.76 0.75 13.02
C HIS A 7 -3.79 0.75 11.48
N VAL A 8 -3.16 -0.25 10.84
CA VAL A 8 -3.23 -0.42 9.37
C VAL A 8 -4.67 -0.65 8.90
N LYS A 9 -5.44 -1.47 9.62
CA LYS A 9 -6.88 -1.70 9.34
C LYS A 9 -7.71 -0.43 9.53
N VAL A 10 -7.41 0.38 10.55
CA VAL A 10 -8.06 1.67 10.78
C VAL A 10 -7.78 2.63 9.61
N LEU A 11 -6.52 2.74 9.17
CA LEU A 11 -6.14 3.55 8.00
C LEU A 11 -6.86 3.06 6.75
N PHE A 12 -6.86 1.75 6.49
CA PHE A 12 -7.56 1.17 5.34
C PHE A 12 -9.04 1.54 5.34
N HIS A 13 -9.71 1.44 6.50
CA HIS A 13 -11.10 1.82 6.63
C HIS A 13 -11.32 3.31 6.37
N ALA A 14 -10.47 4.19 6.89
CA ALA A 14 -10.54 5.63 6.64
C ALA A 14 -10.38 5.96 5.14
N VAL A 15 -9.39 5.38 4.46
CA VAL A 15 -9.18 5.54 3.01
C VAL A 15 -10.38 5.02 2.22
N THR A 16 -10.95 3.89 2.63
CA THR A 16 -12.12 3.34 1.93
C THR A 16 -13.35 4.24 2.12
N LEU A 17 -13.55 4.77 3.33
CA LEU A 17 -14.62 5.70 3.67
C LEU A 17 -14.48 7.09 3.04
N ASP A 18 -13.27 7.64 2.88
CA ASP A 18 -13.04 8.88 2.13
C ASP A 18 -13.61 8.77 0.71
N GLY A 19 -13.35 7.62 0.07
CA GLY A 19 -13.94 7.29 -1.22
C GLY A 19 -15.47 7.20 -1.20
N PHE A 20 -16.10 6.84 -0.07
CA PHE A 20 -17.56 6.89 0.09
C PHE A 20 -18.09 8.29 0.40
N GLY A 21 -17.34 9.10 1.15
CA GLY A 21 -17.66 10.50 1.44
C GLY A 21 -17.72 11.34 0.16
N ALA A 22 -16.81 11.10 -0.77
CA ALA A 22 -16.87 11.65 -2.12
C ALA A 22 -18.06 11.09 -2.94
N ARG A 23 -18.35 9.78 -2.83
CA ARG A 23 -19.47 9.12 -3.53
C ARG A 23 -20.87 9.63 -3.17
N ARG A 24 -21.09 10.17 -1.96
CA ARG A 24 -22.44 10.62 -1.55
C ARG A 24 -22.97 11.76 -2.43
N TYR A 25 -22.08 12.52 -3.08
CA TYR A 25 -22.45 13.66 -3.93
C TYR A 25 -21.80 13.67 -5.33
N VAL A 26 -20.75 12.87 -5.55
CA VAL A 26 -19.97 12.86 -6.80
C VAL A 26 -19.77 11.40 -7.23
N GLY A 27 -20.41 10.99 -8.33
CA GLY A 27 -20.21 9.64 -8.88
C GLY A 27 -18.72 9.38 -9.20
N HIS A 28 -18.30 8.11 -9.18
CA HIS A 28 -16.91 7.68 -9.39
C HIS A 28 -16.18 8.31 -10.60
N HIS A 29 -16.92 8.75 -11.61
CA HIS A 29 -16.41 9.37 -12.84
C HIS A 29 -15.93 10.82 -12.68
N ARG A 30 -16.03 11.39 -11.48
CA ARG A 30 -15.69 12.79 -11.17
C ARG A 30 -14.73 12.95 -10.00
N LEU A 31 -14.17 11.86 -9.49
CA LEU A 31 -12.99 11.95 -8.64
C LEU A 31 -11.85 12.52 -9.48
N ASP A 32 -10.99 13.34 -8.88
CA ASP A 32 -9.73 13.67 -9.51
C ASP A 32 -8.95 12.37 -9.81
N PRO A 33 -8.07 12.36 -10.82
CA PRO A 33 -7.33 11.17 -11.20
C PRO A 33 -6.53 10.55 -10.05
N ALA A 34 -6.03 11.36 -9.12
CA ALA A 34 -5.23 10.90 -8.00
C ALA A 34 -6.06 10.08 -6.99
N ARG A 35 -7.21 10.61 -6.56
CA ARG A 35 -8.16 9.85 -5.72
C ARG A 35 -8.70 8.62 -6.42
N THR A 36 -8.94 8.70 -7.73
CA THR A 36 -9.34 7.53 -8.52
C THR A 36 -8.29 6.43 -8.44
N PHE A 37 -7.01 6.77 -8.60
CA PHE A 37 -5.91 5.80 -8.50
C PHE A 37 -5.77 5.22 -7.09
N LEU A 38 -5.88 6.06 -6.05
CA LEU A 38 -5.88 5.61 -4.65
C LEU A 38 -6.96 4.55 -4.41
N HIS A 39 -8.21 4.80 -4.80
CA HIS A 39 -9.31 3.86 -4.52
C HIS A 39 -9.41 2.66 -5.46
N THR A 40 -8.90 2.76 -6.68
CA THR A 40 -9.03 1.67 -7.69
C THR A 40 -7.79 0.80 -7.80
N VAL A 41 -6.62 1.29 -7.36
CA VAL A 41 -5.33 0.58 -7.47
C VAL A 41 -4.72 0.35 -6.10
N VAL A 42 -4.46 1.43 -5.35
CA VAL A 42 -3.70 1.36 -4.09
C VAL A 42 -4.49 0.68 -2.98
N ALA A 43 -5.75 1.09 -2.73
CA ALA A 43 -6.58 0.51 -1.69
C ALA A 43 -6.87 -0.99 -1.93
N PRO A 44 -7.21 -1.47 -3.14
CA PRO A 44 -7.33 -2.89 -3.41
C PRO A 44 -6.02 -3.67 -3.22
N ALA A 45 -4.87 -3.07 -3.50
CA ALA A 45 -3.57 -3.71 -3.24
C ALA A 45 -3.26 -3.81 -1.74
N LEU A 46 -3.54 -2.74 -0.97
CA LEU A 46 -3.43 -2.76 0.48
C LEU A 46 -4.38 -3.80 1.11
N TRP A 47 -5.62 -3.88 0.64
CA TRP A 47 -6.58 -4.91 1.06
C TRP A 47 -5.99 -6.32 0.90
N ARG A 48 -5.42 -6.64 -0.27
CA ARG A 48 -4.78 -7.94 -0.52
C ARG A 48 -3.65 -8.21 0.47
N ALA A 49 -2.82 -7.20 0.77
CA ALA A 49 -1.74 -7.34 1.74
C ALA A 49 -2.29 -7.62 3.15
N ILE A 50 -3.29 -6.87 3.60
CA ILE A 50 -3.93 -7.10 4.91
C ILE A 50 -4.51 -8.53 4.97
N THR A 51 -5.27 -8.95 3.96
CA THR A 51 -5.89 -10.30 3.97
C THR A 51 -4.89 -11.45 3.83
N ALA A 52 -3.67 -11.19 3.35
CA ALA A 52 -2.62 -12.19 3.34
C ALA A 52 -2.02 -12.40 4.74
N ASP A 53 -1.92 -11.33 5.53
CA ASP A 53 -1.45 -11.36 6.92
C ASP A 53 -2.58 -11.69 7.94
N ASP A 54 -3.84 -11.43 7.57
CA ASP A 54 -5.06 -11.72 8.33
C ASP A 54 -6.21 -12.20 7.40
N PRO A 55 -6.27 -13.51 7.08
CA PRO A 55 -7.26 -14.08 6.18
C PRO A 55 -8.72 -13.95 6.64
N GLY A 56 -8.94 -13.71 7.93
CA GLY A 56 -10.28 -13.55 8.50
C GLY A 56 -10.79 -12.11 8.44
N TYR A 57 -9.94 -11.15 8.06
CA TYR A 57 -10.30 -9.74 8.07
C TYR A 57 -11.45 -9.44 7.10
N ASP A 58 -12.51 -8.82 7.63
CA ASP A 58 -13.62 -8.22 6.91
C ASP A 58 -13.89 -6.84 7.53
N PRO A 59 -13.85 -5.73 6.78
CA PRO A 59 -14.07 -4.39 7.31
C PRO A 59 -15.48 -4.19 7.88
N LEU A 60 -16.44 -5.01 7.46
CA LEU A 60 -17.82 -5.01 7.96
C LEU A 60 -18.09 -6.16 8.94
N GLY A 61 -17.11 -7.03 9.15
CA GLY A 61 -17.19 -8.21 9.99
C GLY A 61 -16.75 -7.96 11.44
N PRO A 62 -16.70 -9.03 12.25
CA PRO A 62 -16.17 -8.93 13.60
C PRO A 62 -14.65 -8.61 13.58
N PRO A 63 -14.11 -8.00 14.63
CA PRO A 63 -12.67 -7.77 14.75
C PRO A 63 -11.86 -9.07 14.68
N THR A 64 -10.73 -9.03 13.99
CA THR A 64 -9.77 -10.13 13.85
C THR A 64 -8.38 -9.66 14.23
N ASP A 65 -7.53 -10.59 14.69
CA ASP A 65 -6.15 -10.32 15.10
C ASP A 65 -5.16 -10.88 14.06
N ALA A 66 -4.44 -9.99 13.38
CA ALA A 66 -3.35 -10.37 12.49
C ALA A 66 -2.18 -10.93 13.29
N GLN A 67 -1.59 -12.04 12.80
CA GLN A 67 -0.46 -12.71 13.46
C GLN A 67 0.90 -12.19 12.98
N GLY A 68 0.92 -11.51 11.84
CA GLY A 68 2.11 -10.98 11.17
C GLY A 68 1.82 -9.71 10.38
N THR A 69 2.87 -9.15 9.81
CA THR A 69 2.88 -7.88 9.04
C THR A 69 3.67 -8.03 7.74
N ALA A 70 3.97 -9.27 7.31
CA ALA A 70 4.96 -9.52 6.26
C ALA A 70 4.49 -9.01 4.90
N ALA A 71 3.22 -9.26 4.54
CA ALA A 71 2.66 -8.79 3.29
C ALA A 71 2.49 -7.27 3.28
N VAL A 72 2.07 -6.67 4.41
CA VAL A 72 1.96 -5.20 4.53
C VAL A 72 3.33 -4.53 4.46
N ARG A 73 4.37 -5.07 5.12
CA ARG A 73 5.75 -4.58 5.01
C ARG A 73 6.25 -4.62 3.55
N PHE A 74 5.98 -5.72 2.83
CA PHE A 74 6.32 -5.82 1.42
C PHE A 74 5.60 -4.79 0.55
N PHE A 75 4.30 -4.57 0.81
CA PHE A 75 3.53 -3.55 0.11
C PHE A 75 4.09 -2.14 0.34
N VAL A 76 4.52 -1.81 1.55
CA VAL A 76 5.19 -0.54 1.85
C VAL A 76 6.49 -0.40 1.06
N THR A 77 7.35 -1.43 1.01
CA THR A 77 8.57 -1.41 0.19
C THR A 77 8.27 -1.22 -1.30
N PHE A 78 7.19 -1.82 -1.80
CA PHE A 78 6.76 -1.61 -3.19
C PHE A 78 6.35 -0.15 -3.45
N LEU A 79 5.64 0.49 -2.52
CA LEU A 79 5.27 1.90 -2.66
C LEU A 79 6.49 2.82 -2.58
N GLU A 80 7.47 2.50 -1.73
CA GLU A 80 8.75 3.24 -1.69
C GLU A 80 9.49 3.14 -3.04
N ALA A 81 9.48 1.98 -3.69
CA ALA A 81 10.06 1.82 -5.02
C ALA A 81 9.32 2.66 -6.08
N HIS A 82 7.99 2.57 -6.07
CA HIS A 82 7.14 3.31 -7.00
C HIS A 82 7.32 4.82 -6.82
N ARG A 83 7.53 5.30 -5.59
CA ARG A 83 7.82 6.69 -5.29
C ARG A 83 8.97 7.23 -6.15
N GLU A 84 10.08 6.51 -6.29
CA GLU A 84 11.20 7.02 -7.09
C GLU A 84 10.88 7.09 -8.59
N PHE A 85 10.11 6.13 -9.11
CA PHE A 85 9.63 6.17 -10.50
C PHE A 85 8.70 7.36 -10.75
N GLU A 86 7.77 7.59 -9.83
CA GLU A 86 6.76 8.63 -9.98
C GLU A 86 7.34 10.04 -9.78
N ARG A 87 8.37 10.17 -8.94
CA ARG A 87 9.17 11.40 -8.84
C ARG A 87 9.84 11.77 -10.15
N LEU A 88 10.31 10.79 -10.91
CA LEU A 88 10.99 11.01 -12.18
C LEU A 88 10.01 11.34 -13.32
N ALA A 89 8.84 10.69 -13.31
CA ALA A 89 7.85 10.84 -14.36
C ALA A 89 6.94 12.06 -14.16
N HIS A 90 6.52 12.33 -12.92
CA HIS A 90 5.39 13.21 -12.58
C HIS A 90 5.57 13.97 -11.24
N PRO A 91 6.68 14.72 -11.02
CA PRO A 91 7.03 15.29 -9.70
C PRO A 91 6.08 16.37 -9.16
N HIS A 92 5.17 16.90 -9.97
CA HIS A 92 4.24 17.98 -9.61
C HIS A 92 2.77 17.58 -9.74
N ASP A 93 2.50 16.30 -10.03
CA ASP A 93 1.13 15.85 -10.24
C ASP A 93 0.43 15.64 -8.89
N GLU A 94 -0.89 15.84 -8.88
CA GLU A 94 -1.73 15.68 -7.69
C GLU A 94 -1.57 14.28 -7.06
N LEU A 95 -1.31 13.26 -7.89
CA LEU A 95 -1.06 11.89 -7.45
C LEU A 95 0.21 11.77 -6.61
N TRP A 96 1.29 12.42 -7.04
CA TRP A 96 2.54 12.46 -6.30
C TRP A 96 2.35 13.08 -4.92
N HIS A 97 1.63 14.20 -4.86
CA HIS A 97 1.33 14.88 -3.62
C HIS A 97 0.47 14.04 -2.69
N LEU A 98 -0.63 13.48 -3.19
CA LEU A 98 -1.55 12.68 -2.41
C LEU A 98 -0.91 11.40 -1.84
N LEU A 99 -0.03 10.74 -2.61
CA LEU A 99 0.60 9.50 -2.18
C LEU A 99 1.88 9.70 -1.36
N TYR A 100 2.76 10.62 -1.75
CA TYR A 100 4.17 10.60 -1.30
C TYR A 100 4.71 11.92 -0.75
N GLN A 101 4.09 13.06 -1.04
CA GLN A 101 4.58 14.33 -0.55
C GLN A 101 3.66 14.89 0.53
N PRO A 102 4.12 14.98 1.80
CA PRO A 102 3.30 15.48 2.88
C PRO A 102 2.84 16.93 2.61
N GLY A 103 1.52 17.13 2.59
CA GLY A 103 0.86 18.44 2.60
C GLY A 103 0.53 18.89 4.03
N GLN A 104 -0.38 19.87 4.18
CA GLN A 104 -0.87 20.25 5.52
C GLN A 104 -1.63 19.12 6.23
N GLU A 105 -2.24 18.22 5.46
CA GLU A 105 -3.01 17.07 5.95
C GLU A 105 -2.20 15.77 5.93
N GLY A 106 -0.91 15.82 5.59
CA GLY A 106 -0.07 14.61 5.42
C GLY A 106 -0.14 14.03 4.01
N CYS A 107 0.27 12.76 3.86
CA CYS A 107 0.15 11.97 2.63
C CYS A 107 -0.06 10.49 2.99
N PHE A 108 -0.63 9.72 2.05
CA PHE A 108 -0.98 8.32 2.29
C PHE A 108 0.19 7.45 2.73
N PHE A 109 1.37 7.61 2.12
CA PHE A 109 2.54 6.78 2.41
C PHE A 109 3.08 7.00 3.83
N ASP A 110 3.13 8.26 4.29
CA ASP A 110 3.57 8.59 5.64
C ASP A 110 2.59 8.05 6.68
N ASP A 111 1.28 8.17 6.43
CA ASP A 111 0.23 7.62 7.30
C ASP A 111 0.30 6.10 7.39
N LEU A 112 0.55 5.41 6.26
CA LEU A 112 0.74 3.96 6.23
C LEU A 112 1.98 3.52 7.01
N CYS A 113 3.10 4.24 6.85
CA CYS A 113 4.31 3.97 7.61
C CYS A 113 4.10 4.21 9.12
N ALA A 114 3.36 5.26 9.49
CA ALA A 114 3.03 5.55 10.88
C ALA A 114 2.13 4.46 11.48
N ALA A 115 1.09 4.04 10.74
CA ALA A 115 0.20 2.96 11.16
C ALA A 115 0.96 1.64 11.37
N LEU A 116 1.80 1.26 10.40
CA LEU A 116 2.58 0.03 10.51
C LEU A 116 3.60 0.09 11.67
N ARG A 117 4.24 1.23 11.91
CA ARG A 117 5.15 1.39 13.06
C ARG A 117 4.43 1.34 14.40
N ALA A 118 3.19 1.82 14.47
CA ALA A 118 2.36 1.71 15.68
C ALA A 118 1.99 0.26 16.00
N ASP A 119 1.74 -0.55 14.97
CA ASP A 119 1.44 -1.97 15.13
C ASP A 119 2.70 -2.85 15.30
N ASP A 120 3.84 -2.39 14.77
CA ASP A 120 5.09 -3.14 14.69
C ASP A 120 6.30 -2.24 15.02
N PRO A 121 6.54 -1.96 16.32
CA PRO A 121 7.59 -1.02 16.74
C PRO A 121 9.02 -1.43 16.38
N ASP A 122 9.25 -2.74 16.16
CA ASP A 122 10.53 -3.31 15.78
C ASP A 122 10.81 -3.17 14.27
N TRP A 123 9.82 -2.73 13.48
CA TRP A 123 10.01 -2.48 12.06
C TRP A 123 10.89 -1.24 11.83
N ALA A 124 12.06 -1.46 11.22
CA ALA A 124 13.06 -0.43 10.94
C ALA A 124 12.64 0.62 9.89
N GLY A 125 11.44 0.49 9.33
CA GLY A 125 10.96 1.32 8.22
C GLY A 125 11.09 0.63 6.87
N PRO A 126 10.69 1.34 5.80
CA PRO A 126 10.69 0.78 4.47
C PRO A 126 12.14 0.48 4.04
N ALA A 127 12.36 -0.73 3.54
CA ALA A 127 13.65 -1.10 3.00
C ALA A 127 13.78 -0.53 1.58
N PRO A 128 14.88 0.18 1.25
CA PRO A 128 15.06 0.72 -0.08
C PRO A 128 14.93 -0.39 -1.11
N PHE A 129 14.25 -0.12 -2.23
CA PHE A 129 13.95 -1.12 -3.25
C PHE A 129 15.16 -1.91 -3.74
N ASP A 130 16.34 -1.29 -3.75
CA ASP A 130 17.62 -1.92 -4.11
C ASP A 130 18.01 -3.08 -3.18
N ALA A 131 17.43 -3.16 -1.97
CA ALA A 131 17.61 -4.26 -1.03
C ALA A 131 16.75 -5.50 -1.36
N TYR A 132 15.74 -5.36 -2.22
CA TYR A 132 14.87 -6.44 -2.69
C TYR A 132 14.62 -6.29 -4.20
N PRO A 133 15.61 -6.62 -5.06
CA PRO A 133 15.33 -6.73 -6.48
C PRO A 133 14.21 -7.77 -6.66
N PRO A 134 13.17 -7.50 -7.47
CA PRO A 134 12.23 -8.54 -7.85
C PRO A 134 13.05 -9.71 -8.39
N ALA A 135 12.66 -10.94 -8.03
CA ALA A 135 13.24 -12.12 -8.66
C ALA A 135 12.90 -12.05 -10.16
N ILE A 136 13.74 -11.36 -10.94
CA ILE A 136 13.75 -11.48 -12.38
C ILE A 136 14.22 -12.91 -12.56
N HIS A 137 13.26 -13.82 -12.77
CA HIS A 137 13.57 -15.17 -13.15
C HIS A 137 14.63 -15.08 -14.25
N PRO A 138 15.83 -15.66 -14.06
CA PRO A 138 16.79 -15.68 -15.14
C PRO A 138 16.09 -16.32 -16.33
N PRO A 139 16.22 -15.77 -17.55
CA PRO A 139 15.61 -16.37 -18.73
C PRO A 139 16.01 -17.84 -18.77
N PRO A 140 15.07 -18.76 -19.11
CA PRO A 140 15.37 -20.19 -19.10
C PRO A 140 16.63 -20.42 -19.93
N VAL A 141 17.67 -20.94 -19.28
CA VAL A 141 18.91 -21.33 -19.95
C VAL A 141 18.49 -22.35 -21.02
N LYS A 142 18.57 -21.97 -22.29
CA LYS A 142 18.38 -22.92 -23.40
C LYS A 142 19.43 -24.01 -23.21
N ALA A 143 18.99 -25.19 -22.76
CA ALA A 143 19.83 -26.36 -22.69
C ALA A 143 20.43 -26.58 -24.09
N GLY A 144 21.75 -26.45 -24.18
CA GLY A 144 22.49 -26.70 -25.40
C GLY A 144 22.15 -28.10 -25.90
N ARG A 145 21.73 -28.18 -27.16
CA ARG A 145 21.53 -29.44 -27.85
C ARG A 145 22.91 -30.10 -28.00
N PRO A 146 23.15 -31.32 -27.49
CA PRO A 146 24.40 -32.00 -27.74
C PRO A 146 24.52 -32.31 -29.23
N ALA A 147 25.74 -32.11 -29.76
CA ALA A 147 26.15 -32.50 -31.10
C ALA A 147 26.26 -34.04 -31.21
#